data_AF-A0A7S2MYB7-F1
#
_entry.id   AF-A0A7S2MYB7-F1
#
_cell.length_a   1.000
_cell.length_b   1.000
_cell.length_c   1.000
_cell.angle_alpha   90.00
_cell.angle_beta   90.00
_cell.angle_gamma   90.00
#
_symmetry.space_group_name_H-M   'P 1'
#
loop_
_entity.id
_entity.type
_entity.pdbx_description
1 polymer ?
#
loop_
_entity_poly.entity_id
_entity_poly.type
_entity_poly.pdbx_seq_one_letter_code
_entity_poly.pdbx_strand_id
1 'polypeptide(L)'
;IACAMRDSCLRELSHTAVLNRRLLLSLTPALLTLNPENALAKPALDAASRFALDIPDDFVVSKRKAVTGTLFVAGNFPRASVISVTAWPLDALLQDDARSRALPGLPQELVIAEHATPLSFTDIGSAKSVAQLLLRARDRDASSGALQSALTLSQLSSDGSRLEFECATELPVSDPDALEEQRGVRQLIRRTRAASVLGSVPGGDGAPVPALFSVWGSALEQDWDKDLKAPLEKTVSSFSVAAK
;
A
#
# COMPACT_ATOMS: atom_id res chain seq x y z
N ILE A 1 -53.15 55.89 17.35
CA ILE A 1 -52.74 57.08 16.55
C ILE A 1 -51.90 56.53 15.40
N ALA A 2 -52.50 56.03 14.31
CA ALA A 2 -53.14 56.75 13.20
C ALA A 2 -52.14 57.52 12.30
N CYS A 3 -52.36 57.40 10.97
CA CYS A 3 -51.70 58.01 9.81
C CYS A 3 -50.48 57.24 9.25
N ALA A 4 -50.50 56.59 8.07
CA ALA A 4 -50.95 56.99 6.72
C ALA A 4 -50.15 58.21 6.21
N MET A 5 -49.70 58.37 4.97
CA MET A 5 -49.85 57.71 3.66
C MET A 5 -49.04 58.60 2.68
N ARG A 6 -48.87 58.13 1.43
CA ARG A 6 -48.53 58.83 0.17
C ARG A 6 -47.09 58.61 -0.35
N ASP A 7 -46.92 57.93 -1.48
CA ASP A 7 -47.28 58.32 -2.87
C ASP A 7 -46.46 59.53 -3.34
N SER A 8 -45.90 59.63 -4.53
CA SER A 8 -45.85 58.83 -5.76
C SER A 8 -44.95 59.61 -6.74
N CYS A 9 -44.71 59.06 -7.93
CA CYS A 9 -44.23 59.72 -9.17
C CYS A 9 -42.73 60.01 -9.34
N LEU A 10 -42.10 59.85 -10.51
CA LEU A 10 -42.33 59.10 -11.76
C LEU A 10 -41.16 59.48 -12.71
N ARG A 11 -40.92 58.65 -13.74
CA ARG A 11 -40.17 58.88 -15.00
C ARG A 11 -38.64 58.69 -14.97
N GLU A 12 -38.15 57.58 -15.52
CA GLU A 12 -37.94 57.26 -16.97
C GLU A 12 -36.65 57.89 -17.50
N LEU A 13 -35.70 57.03 -17.89
CA LEU A 13 -35.07 57.08 -19.22
C LEU A 13 -34.35 55.75 -19.51
N SER A 14 -34.81 55.14 -20.58
CA SER A 14 -34.32 53.98 -21.31
C SER A 14 -32.87 54.07 -21.75
N HIS A 15 -32.11 52.98 -21.67
CA HIS A 15 -31.28 52.55 -22.81
C HIS A 15 -31.04 51.04 -22.76
N THR A 16 -31.60 50.40 -23.79
CA THR A 16 -31.44 49.00 -24.18
C THR A 16 -29.98 48.69 -24.56
N ALA A 17 -29.42 47.63 -23.98
CA ALA A 17 -28.26 46.94 -24.53
C ALA A 17 -28.57 45.43 -24.59
N VAL A 18 -29.09 45.02 -25.74
CA VAL A 18 -29.22 43.62 -26.13
C VAL A 18 -27.80 43.11 -26.42
N LEU A 19 -27.20 42.39 -25.47
CA LEU A 19 -25.90 41.76 -25.66
C LEU A 19 -26.08 40.32 -26.19
N ASN A 20 -25.58 40.18 -27.41
CA ASN A 20 -25.63 39.03 -28.31
C ASN A 20 -25.24 37.69 -27.65
N ARG A 21 -26.16 36.72 -27.74
CA ARG A 21 -26.04 35.33 -27.27
C ARG A 21 -25.37 34.40 -28.31
N ARG A 22 -24.49 34.91 -29.19
CA ARG A 22 -24.03 34.18 -30.39
C ARG A 22 -22.52 34.30 -30.71
N LEU A 23 -21.66 34.50 -29.73
CA LEU A 23 -20.20 34.58 -29.96
C LEU A 23 -19.39 33.95 -28.82
N LEU A 24 -19.63 32.66 -28.55
CA LEU A 24 -18.72 31.80 -27.76
C LEU A 24 -18.72 30.39 -28.38
N LEU A 25 -18.42 30.32 -29.67
CA LEU A 25 -18.34 29.09 -30.46
C LEU A 25 -17.12 29.16 -31.40
N SER A 26 -15.94 29.50 -30.86
CA SER A 26 -14.69 29.41 -31.61
C SER A 26 -13.46 29.55 -30.71
N LEU A 27 -13.28 28.64 -29.75
CA LEU A 27 -11.95 28.41 -29.15
C LEU A 27 -11.73 26.90 -28.97
N THR A 28 -10.91 26.36 -29.88
CA THR A 28 -10.01 25.20 -29.76
C THR A 28 -10.58 23.81 -29.46
N PRO A 29 -10.52 22.85 -30.41
CA PRO A 29 -10.44 21.43 -30.12
C PRO A 29 -8.97 21.09 -29.86
N ALA A 30 -8.50 21.30 -28.64
CA ALA A 30 -7.17 20.88 -28.25
C ALA A 30 -7.26 19.96 -27.03
N LEU A 31 -7.09 18.67 -27.30
CA LEU A 31 -6.52 17.67 -26.38
C LEU A 31 -7.21 17.54 -25.02
N LEU A 32 -8.42 16.98 -25.03
CA LEU A 32 -8.80 16.02 -24.00
C LEU A 32 -8.58 14.62 -24.56
N THR A 33 -7.32 14.25 -24.73
CA THR A 33 -6.92 12.86 -24.53
C THR A 33 -7.07 12.60 -23.04
N LEU A 34 -8.30 12.27 -22.61
CA LEU A 34 -8.52 11.60 -21.35
C LEU A 34 -7.72 10.30 -21.44
N ASN A 35 -6.54 10.30 -20.81
CA ASN A 35 -5.77 9.09 -20.61
C ASN A 35 -6.65 8.14 -19.78
N PRO A 36 -7.12 7.01 -20.32
CA PRO A 36 -7.93 6.06 -19.55
C PRO A 36 -7.09 5.27 -18.51
N GLU A 37 -5.80 5.60 -18.35
CA GLU A 37 -4.87 4.84 -17.49
C GLU A 37 -4.81 5.30 -16.02
N ASN A 38 -5.54 6.34 -15.63
CA ASN A 38 -5.70 6.63 -14.21
C ASN A 38 -6.96 5.94 -13.71
N ALA A 39 -6.87 4.63 -13.50
CA ALA A 39 -7.75 3.94 -12.56
C ALA A 39 -7.79 4.80 -11.29
N LEU A 40 -8.97 5.32 -10.98
CA LEU A 40 -9.22 6.06 -9.75
C LEU A 40 -8.80 5.14 -8.61
N ALA A 41 -7.88 5.63 -7.78
CA ALA A 41 -7.42 4.89 -6.63
C ALA A 41 -8.17 5.44 -5.42
N LYS A 42 -8.70 4.54 -4.60
CA LYS A 42 -9.43 4.89 -3.40
C LYS A 42 -8.45 5.00 -2.22
N PRO A 43 -8.36 6.16 -1.54
CA PRO A 43 -7.54 6.27 -0.36
C PRO A 43 -8.13 5.38 0.75
N ALA A 44 -7.29 4.52 1.31
CA ALA A 44 -7.57 3.72 2.48
C ALA A 44 -6.73 4.22 3.65
N LEU A 45 -7.42 4.75 4.65
CA LEU A 45 -6.83 5.14 5.92
C LEU A 45 -7.16 4.07 6.96
N ASP A 46 -6.15 3.67 7.74
CA ASP A 46 -6.38 2.86 8.93
C ASP A 46 -7.31 3.58 9.92
N ALA A 47 -8.16 2.81 10.62
CA ALA A 47 -9.07 3.40 11.61
C ALA A 47 -8.31 4.11 12.76
N ALA A 48 -7.11 3.62 13.08
CA ALA A 48 -6.22 4.25 14.06
C ALA A 48 -5.23 5.26 13.42
N SER A 49 -5.42 5.61 12.15
CA SER A 49 -4.56 6.54 11.37
C SER A 49 -3.07 6.18 11.41
N ARG A 50 -2.74 4.89 11.50
CA ARG A 50 -1.34 4.42 11.54
C ARG A 50 -0.67 4.45 10.17
N PHE A 51 -1.43 4.23 9.10
CA PHE A 51 -0.93 4.21 7.74
C PHE A 51 -1.99 4.74 6.76
N ALA A 52 -1.51 5.16 5.59
CA ALA A 52 -2.31 5.53 4.44
C ALA A 52 -1.82 4.77 3.19
N LEU A 53 -2.77 4.42 2.32
CA LEU A 53 -2.52 3.64 1.11
C LEU A 53 -3.59 3.93 0.06
N ASP A 54 -3.21 4.05 -1.21
CA ASP A 54 -4.18 4.12 -2.31
C ASP A 54 -4.45 2.72 -2.86
N ILE A 55 -5.70 2.31 -2.94
CA ILE A 55 -6.12 0.96 -3.33
C ILE A 55 -6.87 1.01 -4.67
N PRO A 56 -6.71 0.00 -5.55
CA PRO A 56 -7.51 -0.10 -6.77
C PRO A 56 -9.01 -0.18 -6.47
N ASP A 57 -9.85 0.46 -7.29
CA ASP A 57 -11.30 0.54 -7.07
C ASP A 57 -12.01 -0.82 -7.07
N ASP A 58 -11.48 -1.81 -7.79
CA ASP A 58 -12.04 -3.15 -7.89
C ASP A 58 -11.71 -4.05 -6.69
N PHE A 59 -10.93 -3.56 -5.72
CA PHE A 59 -10.53 -4.32 -4.54
C PHE A 59 -11.55 -4.19 -3.41
N VAL A 60 -11.93 -5.33 -2.85
CA VAL A 60 -12.80 -5.40 -1.67
C VAL A 60 -11.94 -5.30 -0.42
N VAL A 61 -12.27 -4.34 0.44
CA VAL A 61 -11.54 -4.08 1.69
C VAL A 61 -12.08 -4.94 2.83
N SER A 62 -11.18 -5.61 3.55
CA SER A 62 -11.44 -6.31 4.81
C SER A 62 -10.74 -5.60 5.97
N LYS A 63 -11.53 -5.04 6.89
CA LYS A 63 -11.01 -4.31 8.06
C LYS A 63 -10.67 -5.27 9.19
N ARG A 64 -9.48 -5.16 9.77
CA ARG A 64 -9.08 -5.86 11.00
C ARG A 64 -8.85 -4.86 12.12
N LYS A 65 -9.07 -5.28 13.38
CA LYS A 65 -8.80 -4.48 14.59
C LYS A 65 -7.48 -4.88 15.27
N ALA A 66 -6.53 -5.38 14.48
CA ALA A 66 -5.26 -5.85 15.00
C ALA A 66 -4.33 -4.68 15.35
N VAL A 67 -3.56 -4.82 16.43
CA VAL A 67 -2.53 -3.87 16.86
C VAL A 67 -1.20 -4.18 16.18
N THR A 68 -0.85 -5.46 16.11
CA THR A 68 0.34 -6.03 15.46
C THR A 68 -0.07 -7.16 14.50
N GLY A 69 0.84 -7.61 13.63
CA GLY A 69 0.57 -8.59 12.58
C GLY A 69 -0.20 -7.97 11.41
N THR A 70 -1.11 -8.72 10.78
CA THR A 70 -1.90 -8.23 9.64
C THR A 70 -2.95 -7.21 10.07
N LEU A 71 -2.71 -5.94 9.76
CA LEU A 71 -3.56 -4.80 10.09
C LEU A 71 -4.70 -4.61 9.08
N PHE A 72 -4.41 -4.90 7.82
CA PHE A 72 -5.28 -4.57 6.71
C PHE A 72 -5.14 -5.58 5.58
N VAL A 73 -6.26 -5.89 4.93
CA VAL A 73 -6.30 -6.72 3.73
C VAL A 73 -7.31 -6.13 2.76
N ALA A 74 -6.95 -6.02 1.49
CA ALA A 74 -7.88 -5.78 0.39
C ALA A 74 -7.54 -6.70 -0.77
N GLY A 75 -8.51 -7.05 -1.62
CA GLY A 75 -8.22 -7.92 -2.75
C GLY A 75 -9.33 -7.99 -3.79
N ASN A 76 -8.93 -8.36 -5.00
CA ASN A 76 -9.84 -8.89 -6.02
C ASN A 76 -9.65 -10.42 -6.03
N PHE A 77 -10.51 -11.11 -5.27
CA PHE A 77 -10.43 -12.55 -5.01
C PHE A 77 -10.63 -13.42 -6.27
N PRO A 78 -11.53 -13.09 -7.22
CA PRO A 78 -11.60 -13.79 -8.50
C PRO A 78 -10.26 -13.88 -9.25
N ARG A 79 -9.40 -12.87 -9.06
CA ARG A 79 -8.07 -12.78 -9.69
C ARG A 79 -6.93 -13.18 -8.75
N ALA A 80 -7.24 -13.69 -7.56
CA ALA A 80 -6.28 -14.03 -6.51
C ALA A 80 -5.26 -12.91 -6.22
N SER A 81 -5.69 -11.66 -6.37
CA SER A 81 -4.85 -10.48 -6.14
C SER A 81 -5.18 -9.86 -4.78
N VAL A 82 -4.14 -9.59 -4.00
CA VAL A 82 -4.27 -9.23 -2.60
C VAL A 82 -3.24 -8.17 -2.25
N ILE A 83 -3.71 -7.13 -1.57
CA ILE A 83 -2.94 -6.12 -0.86
C ILE A 83 -3.09 -6.39 0.63
N SER A 84 -1.99 -6.46 1.37
CA SER A 84 -2.03 -6.50 2.84
C SER A 84 -1.04 -5.52 3.46
N VAL A 85 -1.39 -5.02 4.64
CA VAL A 85 -0.47 -4.23 5.48
C VAL A 85 -0.26 -4.98 6.79
N THR A 86 1.01 -5.15 7.15
CA THR A 86 1.45 -5.89 8.34
C THR A 86 2.35 -5.00 9.20
N ALA A 87 2.21 -5.05 10.51
CA ALA A 87 3.15 -4.42 11.45
C ALA A 87 3.88 -5.46 12.28
N TRP A 88 5.20 -5.46 12.20
CA TRP A 88 6.08 -6.41 12.89
C TRP A 88 6.85 -5.68 13.99
N PRO A 89 6.59 -5.95 15.28
CA PRO A 89 7.46 -5.50 16.36
C PRO A 89 8.88 -5.98 16.09
N LEU A 90 9.85 -5.06 16.11
CA LEU A 90 11.19 -5.34 15.60
C LEU A 90 11.96 -6.29 16.52
N ASP A 91 11.74 -6.17 17.83
CA ASP A 91 12.25 -7.08 18.85
C ASP A 91 11.78 -8.52 18.64
N ALA A 92 10.47 -8.73 18.48
CA ALA A 92 9.88 -10.04 18.25
C ALA A 92 10.38 -10.64 16.93
N LEU A 93 10.50 -9.81 15.88
CA LEU A 93 10.97 -10.24 14.57
C LEU A 93 12.42 -10.77 14.61
N LEU A 94 13.32 -10.05 15.29
CA LEU A 94 14.72 -10.45 15.43
C LEU A 94 14.88 -11.71 16.30
N GLN A 95 14.15 -11.77 17.42
CA GLN A 95 14.16 -12.96 18.30
C GLN A 95 13.68 -14.21 17.57
N ASP A 96 12.65 -14.09 16.74
CA ASP A 96 12.11 -15.20 15.96
C ASP A 96 13.07 -15.73 14.89
N ASP A 97 13.85 -14.85 14.24
CA ASP A 97 14.88 -15.28 13.28
C ASP A 97 16.06 -15.95 13.99
N ALA A 98 16.48 -15.41 15.13
CA ALA A 98 17.55 -15.98 15.96
C ALA A 98 17.22 -17.41 16.42
N ARG A 99 15.95 -17.70 16.73
CA ARG A 99 15.49 -19.05 17.11
C ARG A 99 15.41 -20.05 15.95
N SER A 100 15.14 -19.57 14.75
CA SER A 100 14.86 -20.44 13.59
C SER A 100 16.13 -20.79 12.81
N ARG A 101 16.86 -19.77 12.35
CA ARG A 101 18.09 -19.89 11.55
C ARG A 101 18.61 -18.47 11.27
N ALA A 102 19.40 -17.94 12.20
CA ALA A 102 19.92 -16.57 12.11
C ALA A 102 20.50 -16.26 10.72
N LEU A 103 20.01 -15.20 10.09
CA LEU A 103 20.61 -14.68 8.86
C LEU A 103 21.96 -14.00 9.17
N PRO A 104 22.99 -14.19 8.32
CA PRO A 104 24.25 -13.48 8.49
C PRO A 104 24.07 -11.97 8.31
N GLY A 105 24.66 -11.20 9.22
CA GLY A 105 24.67 -9.73 9.15
C GLY A 105 23.44 -9.02 9.71
N LEU A 106 22.53 -9.73 10.40
CA LEU A 106 21.50 -9.12 11.25
C LEU A 106 21.94 -9.12 12.72
N PRO A 107 21.60 -8.08 13.50
CA PRO A 107 21.81 -8.06 14.94
C PRO A 107 20.92 -9.11 15.61
N GLN A 108 21.47 -9.85 16.59
CA GLN A 108 20.71 -10.84 17.38
C GLN A 108 19.78 -10.18 18.39
N GLU A 109 20.19 -9.02 18.91
CA GLU A 109 19.42 -8.17 19.80
C GLU A 109 19.51 -6.73 19.32
N LEU A 110 18.43 -5.98 19.51
CA LEU A 110 18.37 -4.58 19.16
C LEU A 110 19.16 -3.78 20.20
N VAL A 111 20.37 -3.36 19.83
CA VAL A 111 21.12 -2.37 20.62
C VAL A 111 20.58 -0.99 20.27
N ILE A 112 19.41 -0.65 20.82
CA ILE A 112 18.89 0.71 20.76
C ILE A 112 19.73 1.50 21.77
N ALA A 113 20.68 2.30 21.29
CA ALA A 113 21.30 3.31 22.15
C ALA A 113 20.16 4.19 22.70
N GLU A 114 20.02 4.26 24.03
CA GLU A 114 18.88 4.89 24.73
C GLU A 114 18.68 6.39 24.37
N HIS A 115 19.56 6.99 23.57
CA HIS A 115 19.45 8.37 23.12
C HIS A 115 19.71 8.55 21.61
N ALA A 116 18.63 8.86 20.90
CA ALA A 116 18.52 9.87 19.84
C ALA A 116 19.17 9.61 18.46
N THR A 117 18.46 8.90 17.58
CA THR A 117 18.20 9.24 16.15
C THR A 117 17.23 8.22 15.55
N PRO A 118 16.47 8.55 14.47
CA PRO A 118 15.49 7.62 13.93
C PRO A 118 16.21 6.39 13.40
N LEU A 119 15.77 5.21 13.87
CA LEU A 119 16.19 3.92 13.31
C LEU A 119 16.11 4.01 11.79
N SER A 120 17.23 3.85 11.11
CA SER A 120 17.30 3.64 9.68
C SER A 120 17.35 2.14 9.42
N PHE A 121 16.90 1.70 8.25
CA PHE A 121 17.09 0.30 7.84
C PHE A 121 18.58 -0.09 7.81
N THR A 122 19.47 0.87 7.58
CA THR A 122 20.92 0.66 7.60
C THR A 122 21.45 0.25 8.97
N ASP A 123 20.76 0.65 10.05
CA ASP A 123 21.15 0.31 11.42
C ASP A 123 20.71 -1.12 11.78
N ILE A 124 19.70 -1.64 11.09
CA ILE A 124 19.19 -3.01 11.24
C ILE A 124 20.04 -3.98 10.42
N GLY A 125 20.41 -3.61 9.19
CA GLY A 125 21.27 -4.44 8.35
C GLY A 125 21.18 -4.11 6.86
N SER A 126 21.70 -5.01 6.03
CA SER A 126 21.62 -4.83 4.58
C SER A 126 20.18 -4.94 4.07
N ALA A 127 19.85 -4.22 2.99
CA ALA A 127 18.53 -4.28 2.34
C ALA A 127 18.06 -5.72 2.09
N LYS A 128 18.98 -6.56 1.61
CA LYS A 128 18.75 -7.98 1.34
C LYS A 128 18.43 -8.76 2.62
N SER A 129 19.21 -8.56 3.68
CA SER A 129 19.02 -9.26 4.96
C SER A 129 17.67 -8.90 5.59
N VAL A 130 17.30 -7.62 5.60
CA VAL A 130 16.01 -7.17 6.16
C VAL A 130 14.83 -7.65 5.29
N ALA A 131 14.96 -7.60 3.96
CA ALA A 131 13.93 -8.15 3.07
C ALA A 131 13.74 -9.66 3.28
N GLN A 132 14.82 -10.43 3.45
CA GLN A 132 14.75 -11.86 3.76
C GLN A 132 14.11 -12.12 5.13
N LEU A 133 14.41 -11.32 6.14
CA LEU A 133 13.81 -11.39 7.47
C LEU A 133 12.28 -11.23 7.40
N LEU A 134 11.82 -10.16 6.74
CA LEU A 134 10.39 -9.88 6.54
C LEU A 134 9.70 -10.97 5.72
N LEU A 135 10.37 -11.48 4.68
CA LEU A 135 9.84 -12.53 3.83
C LEU A 135 9.62 -13.83 4.61
N ARG A 136 10.62 -14.25 5.40
CA ARG A 136 10.51 -15.43 6.27
C ARG A 136 9.40 -15.31 7.31
N ALA A 137 9.28 -14.14 7.94
CA ALA A 137 8.23 -13.88 8.91
C ALA A 137 6.84 -14.00 8.26
N ARG A 138 6.68 -13.44 7.05
CA ARG A 138 5.45 -13.57 6.27
C ARG A 138 5.15 -15.01 5.87
N ASP A 139 6.12 -15.76 5.35
CA ASP A 139 5.92 -17.15 4.92
C ASP A 139 5.53 -18.06 6.10
N ARG A 140 6.11 -17.80 7.28
CA ARG A 140 5.74 -18.47 8.54
C ARG A 140 4.31 -18.16 8.95
N ASP A 141 3.89 -16.90 8.92
CA ASP A 141 2.52 -16.47 9.26
C ASP A 141 1.48 -17.04 8.27
N ALA A 142 1.82 -17.12 6.98
CA ALA A 142 0.91 -17.55 5.94
C ALA A 142 0.71 -19.07 5.86
N SER A 143 1.72 -19.86 6.23
CA SER A 143 1.73 -21.30 5.90
C SER A 143 2.45 -22.19 6.91
N SER A 144 2.73 -21.68 8.12
CA SER A 144 3.59 -22.36 9.10
C SER A 144 4.97 -22.73 8.51
N GLY A 145 5.43 -21.99 7.49
CA GLY A 145 6.72 -22.21 6.82
C GLY A 145 6.72 -23.21 5.67
N ALA A 146 5.55 -23.67 5.20
CA ALA A 146 5.47 -24.56 4.04
C ALA A 146 5.75 -23.83 2.70
N LEU A 147 5.45 -22.52 2.63
CA LEU A 147 5.79 -21.69 1.49
C LEU A 147 7.25 -21.23 1.57
N GLN A 148 7.94 -21.25 0.43
CA GLN A 148 9.28 -20.69 0.28
C GLN A 148 9.25 -19.63 -0.80
N SER A 149 9.23 -18.37 -0.37
CA SER A 149 9.32 -17.24 -1.30
C SER A 149 10.78 -16.95 -1.64
N ALA A 150 11.07 -16.78 -2.92
CA ALA A 150 12.36 -16.38 -3.43
C ALA A 150 12.43 -14.86 -3.60
N LEU A 151 13.37 -14.21 -2.92
CA LEU A 151 13.65 -12.78 -3.08
C LEU A 151 14.29 -12.53 -4.45
N THR A 152 13.69 -11.66 -5.26
CA THR A 152 14.17 -11.33 -6.61
C THR A 152 14.89 -9.98 -6.67
N LEU A 153 14.45 -9.00 -5.86
CA LEU A 153 15.01 -7.66 -5.80
C LEU A 153 14.88 -7.11 -4.38
N SER A 154 15.85 -6.31 -3.93
CA SER A 154 15.75 -5.53 -2.70
C SER A 154 16.57 -4.25 -2.81
N GLN A 155 15.99 -3.10 -2.45
CA GLN A 155 16.62 -1.79 -2.50
C GLN A 155 16.18 -0.91 -1.34
N LEU A 156 17.09 -0.08 -0.83
CA LEU A 156 16.77 0.98 0.11
C LEU A 156 16.63 2.31 -0.63
N SER A 157 15.74 3.17 -0.13
CA SER A 157 15.74 4.57 -0.52
C SER A 157 17.06 5.24 -0.14
N SER A 158 17.38 6.36 -0.81
CA SER A 158 18.64 7.10 -0.60
C SER A 158 18.86 7.59 0.83
N ASP A 159 17.76 7.82 1.57
CA ASP A 159 17.74 8.24 2.97
C ASP A 159 17.68 7.05 3.95
N GLY A 160 17.62 5.81 3.45
CA GLY A 160 17.54 4.59 4.28
C GLY A 160 16.22 4.43 5.04
N SER A 161 15.21 5.26 4.78
CA SER A 161 13.93 5.25 5.52
C SER A 161 12.92 4.23 4.99
N ARG A 162 13.10 3.77 3.75
CA ARG A 162 12.18 2.88 3.05
C ARG A 162 12.93 1.72 2.40
N LEU A 163 12.44 0.52 2.65
CA LEU A 163 12.89 -0.70 2.00
C LEU A 163 11.85 -1.12 0.97
N GLU A 164 12.26 -1.38 -0.27
CA GLU A 164 11.41 -1.95 -1.30
C GLU A 164 12.02 -3.23 -1.83
N PHE A 165 11.18 -4.23 -2.07
CA PHE A 165 11.64 -5.52 -2.53
C PHE A 165 10.57 -6.28 -3.30
N GLU A 166 11.00 -7.27 -4.07
CA GLU A 166 10.15 -8.18 -4.81
C GLU A 166 10.47 -9.62 -4.46
N CYS A 167 9.44 -10.46 -4.50
CA CYS A 167 9.60 -11.89 -4.36
C CYS A 167 8.64 -12.65 -5.27
N ALA A 168 9.03 -13.89 -5.58
CA ALA A 168 8.20 -14.88 -6.25
C ALA A 168 7.96 -16.04 -5.28
N THR A 169 6.71 -16.48 -5.18
CA THR A 169 6.31 -17.60 -4.32
C THR A 169 5.65 -18.65 -5.18
N GLU A 170 6.21 -19.86 -5.22
CA GLU A 170 5.55 -21.00 -5.83
C GLU A 170 4.39 -21.44 -4.94
N LEU A 171 3.20 -21.54 -5.52
CA LEU A 171 2.01 -22.03 -4.82
C LEU A 171 1.89 -23.54 -5.03
N PRO A 172 1.62 -24.31 -3.97
CA PRO A 172 1.43 -25.74 -4.09
C PRO A 172 0.17 -26.02 -4.94
N VAL A 173 0.35 -26.86 -5.96
CA VAL A 173 -0.73 -27.32 -6.84
C VAL A 173 -0.94 -28.80 -6.61
N SER A 174 -2.17 -29.22 -6.33
CA SER A 174 -2.50 -30.63 -6.06
C SER A 174 -2.42 -31.50 -7.30
N ASP A 175 -2.80 -30.97 -8.46
CA ASP A 175 -2.78 -31.67 -9.76
C ASP A 175 -2.19 -30.75 -10.86
N PRO A 176 -0.88 -30.87 -11.14
CA PRO A 176 -0.21 -30.06 -12.16
C PRO A 176 -0.68 -30.35 -13.59
N ASP A 177 -1.14 -31.57 -13.89
CA ASP A 177 -1.51 -31.97 -15.24
C ASP A 177 -2.90 -31.41 -15.60
N ALA A 178 -3.85 -31.46 -14.65
CA ALA A 178 -5.13 -30.77 -14.80
C ALA A 178 -4.97 -29.25 -14.95
N LEU A 179 -3.99 -28.65 -14.27
CA LEU A 179 -3.69 -27.23 -14.40
C LEU A 179 -3.13 -26.90 -15.80
N GLU A 180 -2.27 -27.75 -16.34
CA GLU A 180 -1.74 -27.61 -17.69
C GLU A 180 -2.85 -27.68 -18.74
N GLU A 181 -3.77 -28.63 -18.60
CA GLU A 181 -4.92 -28.78 -19.51
C GLU A 181 -5.85 -27.55 -19.46
N GLN A 182 -6.11 -27.00 -18.27
CA GLN A 182 -7.05 -25.89 -18.10
C GLN A 182 -6.45 -24.51 -18.37
N ARG A 183 -5.19 -24.29 -18.01
CA ARG A 183 -4.55 -22.96 -18.00
C ARG A 183 -3.25 -22.88 -18.78
N GLY A 184 -2.76 -23.99 -19.33
CA GLY A 184 -1.51 -24.04 -20.09
C GLY A 184 -0.25 -23.84 -19.25
N VAL A 185 -0.35 -23.98 -17.92
CA VAL A 185 0.79 -23.86 -17.00
C VAL A 185 0.82 -25.03 -16.03
N ARG A 186 2.03 -25.48 -15.66
CA ARG A 186 2.21 -26.59 -14.70
C ARG A 186 2.42 -26.12 -13.26
N GLN A 187 2.69 -24.84 -13.07
CA GLN A 187 2.99 -24.23 -11.77
C GLN A 187 2.26 -22.90 -11.64
N LEU A 188 1.87 -22.56 -10.41
CA LEU A 188 1.31 -21.26 -10.08
C LEU A 188 2.35 -20.45 -9.31
N ILE A 189 2.84 -19.38 -9.92
CA ILE A 189 3.76 -18.45 -9.28
C ILE A 189 2.98 -17.22 -8.86
N ARG A 190 3.14 -16.83 -7.59
CA ARG A 190 2.66 -15.55 -7.07
C ARG A 190 3.81 -14.55 -7.08
N ARG A 191 3.65 -13.46 -7.81
CA ARG A 191 4.57 -12.31 -7.74
C ARG A 191 4.08 -11.35 -6.66
N THR A 192 5.01 -10.84 -5.87
CA THR A 192 4.73 -9.84 -4.84
C THR A 192 5.73 -8.70 -4.93
N ARG A 193 5.23 -7.46 -4.93
CA ARG A 193 6.00 -6.25 -4.61
C ARG A 193 5.68 -5.84 -3.18
N ALA A 194 6.70 -5.43 -2.44
CA ALA A 194 6.57 -5.00 -1.07
C ALA A 194 7.33 -3.69 -0.83
N ALA A 195 6.82 -2.92 0.12
CA ALA A 195 7.53 -1.78 0.69
C ALA A 195 7.37 -1.77 2.21
N SER A 196 8.43 -1.39 2.90
CA SER A 196 8.49 -1.35 4.36
C SER A 196 9.04 -0.02 4.84
N VAL A 197 8.46 0.48 5.93
CA VAL A 197 8.83 1.73 6.60
C VAL A 197 8.89 1.48 8.11
N LEU A 198 9.80 2.17 8.78
CA LEU A 198 9.92 2.11 10.24
C LEU A 198 8.86 3.00 10.90
N GLY A 199 8.26 2.49 11.98
CA GLY A 199 7.28 3.20 12.79
C GLY A 199 7.26 2.66 14.21
N SER A 200 6.15 2.88 14.90
CA SER A 200 5.95 2.36 16.25
C SER A 200 4.56 1.74 16.45
N VAL A 201 4.49 0.73 17.31
CA VAL A 201 3.25 0.10 17.79
C VAL A 201 3.19 0.19 19.32
N PRO A 202 1.99 0.18 19.93
CA PRO A 202 1.87 0.09 21.38
C PRO A 202 2.43 -1.25 21.89
N GLY A 203 3.34 -1.19 22.86
CA GLY A 203 3.85 -2.33 23.62
C GLY A 203 2.84 -2.84 24.65
N GLY A 204 3.19 -3.94 25.34
CA GLY A 204 2.31 -4.56 26.34
C GLY A 204 2.01 -3.68 27.56
N ASP A 205 2.90 -2.73 27.86
CA ASP A 205 2.76 -1.68 28.88
C ASP A 205 2.19 -0.36 28.33
N GLY A 206 1.86 -0.32 27.04
CA GLY A 206 1.39 0.88 26.34
C GLY A 206 2.50 1.81 25.86
N ALA A 207 3.76 1.56 26.18
CA ALA A 207 4.89 2.33 25.67
C ALA A 207 5.10 2.06 24.16
N PRO A 208 5.52 3.04 23.36
CA PRO A 208 5.77 2.83 21.93
C PRO A 208 7.01 1.93 21.72
N VAL A 209 6.84 0.86 20.95
CA VAL A 209 7.91 -0.08 20.56
C VAL A 209 8.17 0.08 19.07
N PRO A 210 9.45 0.08 18.61
CA PRO A 210 9.77 0.15 17.20
C PRO A 210 9.20 -1.04 16.42
N ALA A 211 8.62 -0.77 15.26
CA ALA A 211 8.03 -1.78 14.40
C ALA A 211 8.29 -1.49 12.92
N LEU A 212 8.38 -2.57 12.14
CA LEU A 212 8.40 -2.53 10.69
C LEU A 212 6.99 -2.66 10.15
N PHE A 213 6.49 -1.59 9.54
CA PHE A 213 5.24 -1.64 8.79
C PHE A 213 5.55 -2.00 7.35
N SER A 214 4.91 -3.03 6.82
CA SER A 214 5.12 -3.52 5.47
C SER A 214 3.81 -3.62 4.73
N VAL A 215 3.76 -3.08 3.51
CA VAL A 215 2.69 -3.32 2.54
C VAL A 215 3.15 -4.39 1.55
N TRP A 216 2.22 -5.28 1.17
CA TRP A 216 2.45 -6.37 0.24
C TRP A 216 1.38 -6.32 -0.84
N GLY A 217 1.76 -6.06 -2.09
CA GLY A 217 0.88 -6.17 -3.25
C GLY A 217 1.22 -7.42 -4.03
N SER A 218 0.29 -8.37 -4.15
CA SER A 218 0.54 -9.66 -4.76
C SER A 218 -0.55 -10.08 -5.73
N ALA A 219 -0.16 -10.80 -6.78
CA ALA A 219 -1.05 -11.46 -7.73
C ALA A 219 -0.40 -12.71 -8.31
N LEU A 220 -1.19 -13.53 -9.00
CA LEU A 220 -0.64 -14.59 -9.86
C LEU A 220 0.15 -13.97 -10.99
N GLU A 221 1.24 -14.61 -11.41
CA GLU A 221 2.14 -14.14 -12.47
C GLU A 221 1.39 -13.79 -13.76
N GLN A 222 0.43 -14.63 -14.16
CA GLN A 222 -0.41 -14.42 -15.35
C GLN A 222 -1.21 -13.11 -15.28
N ASP A 223 -1.80 -12.80 -14.12
CA ASP A 223 -2.57 -11.58 -13.89
C ASP A 223 -1.65 -10.36 -13.68
N TRP A 224 -0.50 -10.59 -13.06
CA TRP A 224 0.54 -9.59 -12.84
C TRP A 224 1.04 -9.03 -14.18
N ASP A 225 1.45 -9.90 -15.08
CA ASP A 225 2.04 -9.52 -16.37
C ASP A 225 1.00 -8.97 -17.35
N LYS A 226 -0.28 -9.29 -17.15
CA LYS A 226 -1.38 -8.80 -17.99
C LYS A 226 -1.71 -7.33 -17.72
N ASP A 227 -2.06 -7.00 -16.48
CA ASP A 227 -2.61 -5.67 -16.13
C ASP A 227 -2.52 -5.32 -14.63
N LEU A 228 -2.19 -6.24 -13.73
CA LEU A 228 -2.14 -5.94 -12.29
C LEU A 228 -0.83 -5.34 -11.79
N LYS A 229 0.26 -5.45 -12.56
CA LYS A 229 1.57 -4.90 -12.14
C LYS A 229 1.51 -3.42 -11.78
N ALA A 230 1.07 -2.57 -12.71
CA ALA A 230 1.10 -1.13 -12.51
C ALA A 230 0.16 -0.65 -11.36
N PRO A 231 -1.09 -1.13 -11.24
CA PRO A 231 -1.95 -0.80 -10.09
C PRO A 231 -1.35 -1.24 -8.75
N LEU A 232 -0.77 -2.44 -8.67
CA LEU A 232 -0.17 -2.96 -7.43
C LEU A 232 1.12 -2.21 -7.07
N GLU A 233 1.98 -1.90 -8.04
CA GLU A 233 3.18 -1.09 -7.82
C GLU A 233 2.82 0.32 -7.35
N LYS A 234 1.82 0.95 -7.98
CA LYS A 234 1.30 2.26 -7.56
C LYS A 234 0.77 2.21 -6.13
N THR A 235 0.01 1.17 -5.81
CA THR A 235 -0.50 0.94 -4.44
C THR A 235 0.66 0.82 -3.45
N VAL A 236 1.63 -0.05 -3.71
CA VAL A 236 2.79 -0.22 -2.82
C VAL A 236 3.58 1.08 -2.68
N SER A 237 3.72 1.85 -3.76
CA SER A 237 4.43 3.15 -3.75
C SER A 237 3.73 4.24 -2.94
N SER A 238 2.39 4.26 -2.89
CA SER A 238 1.64 5.26 -2.12
C SER A 238 1.61 4.97 -0.61
N PHE A 239 2.08 3.78 -0.21
CA PHE A 239 2.13 3.40 1.19
C PHE A 239 2.98 4.36 2.03
N SER A 240 2.36 4.88 3.08
CA SER A 240 3.02 5.73 4.07
C SER A 240 2.53 5.40 5.49
N VAL A 241 3.41 5.56 6.46
CA VAL A 241 3.11 5.43 7.89
C VAL A 241 3.00 6.84 8.46
N ALA A 242 2.02 7.07 9.33
CA ALA A 242 1.90 8.37 9.99
C ALA A 242 3.13 8.59 10.88
N ALA A 243 3.85 9.68 10.65
CA ALA A 243 4.90 10.13 11.57
C ALA A 243 4.24 10.44 12.92
N LYS A 244 4.67 9.75 13.98
CA LYS A 244 4.31 10.07 15.35
C LYS A 244 5.44 10.84 16.01
#